data_AF-A0A359I5R9-F1
#
_entry.id   AF-A0A359I5R9-F1
#
_cell.length_a   1.000
_cell.length_b   1.000
_cell.length_c   1.000
_cell.angle_alpha   90.00
_cell.angle_beta   90.00
_cell.angle_gamma   90.00
#
_symmetry.space_group_name_H-M   'P 1'
#
loop_
_entity.id
_entity.type
_entity.pdbx_description
1 polymer ?
#
loop_
_entity_poly.entity_id
_entity_poly.type
_entity_poly.pdbx_seq_one_letter_code
_entity_poly.pdbx_strand_id
1 'polypeptide(L)'
;ACKDNGADMAIGSRYVSGVNVVNWPMGRVLMSYFASVYVRMITGMKLRDATAGFVCYRRRVLEEINLDRIKFKGYAFQIEMKFKTHFKKFKIVEVPIVFVNRQLGTSKMNSSIFGEAVFGVIQLKLGSIFKSKSFR
;
A
#
# COMPACT_ATOMS: atom_id res chain seq x y z
N ALA A 1 11.00 -9.60 10.84
CA ALA A 1 9.56 -9.68 10.45
C ALA A 1 9.30 -10.76 9.38
N CYS A 2 9.72 -10.56 8.12
CA CYS A 2 9.53 -11.60 7.08
C CYS A 2 10.47 -12.80 7.23
N LYS A 3 11.74 -12.58 7.62
CA LYS A 3 12.71 -13.67 7.82
C LYS A 3 12.34 -14.51 9.04
N ASP A 4 12.26 -13.88 10.20
CA ASP A 4 12.22 -14.62 11.49
C ASP A 4 10.81 -14.92 12.01
N ASN A 5 9.79 -14.10 11.66
CA ASN A 5 8.44 -14.20 12.26
C ASN A 5 7.39 -14.80 11.29
N GLY A 6 7.84 -15.38 10.17
CA GLY A 6 6.98 -16.09 9.24
C GLY A 6 6.01 -15.21 8.44
N ALA A 7 6.16 -13.88 8.43
CA ALA A 7 5.29 -13.00 7.66
C ALA A 7 5.60 -13.08 6.15
N ASP A 8 4.55 -13.08 5.34
CA ASP A 8 4.62 -13.10 3.88
C ASP A 8 4.93 -11.74 3.28
N MET A 9 4.35 -10.71 3.89
CA MET A 9 4.62 -9.32 3.59
C MET A 9 4.75 -8.55 4.90
N ALA A 10 5.80 -7.74 5.01
CA ALA A 10 6.00 -6.81 6.12
C ALA A 10 6.03 -5.38 5.58
N ILE A 11 5.20 -4.50 6.13
CA ILE A 11 5.12 -3.09 5.75
C ILE A 11 5.70 -2.24 6.86
N GLY A 12 6.64 -1.36 6.53
CA GLY A 12 7.05 -0.27 7.41
C GLY A 12 5.93 0.76 7.49
N SER A 13 5.20 0.76 8.59
CA SER A 13 3.99 1.55 8.80
C SER A 13 4.29 2.78 9.66
N ARG A 14 3.90 3.96 9.15
CA ARG A 14 4.03 5.23 9.88
C ARG A 14 2.91 5.46 10.89
N TYR A 15 1.86 4.63 10.83
CA TYR A 15 0.59 4.84 11.55
C TYR A 15 0.21 3.66 12.47
N VAL A 16 0.98 2.57 12.49
CA VAL A 16 0.62 1.38 13.29
C VAL A 16 0.71 1.61 14.80
N SER A 17 1.66 2.41 15.27
CA SER A 17 1.88 2.68 16.70
C SER A 17 1.68 4.15 17.07
N GLY A 18 0.86 4.87 16.30
CA GLY A 18 0.77 6.34 16.35
C GLY A 18 1.40 6.98 15.12
N VAL A 19 1.38 8.31 15.07
CA VAL A 19 1.88 9.10 13.93
C VAL A 19 3.40 9.32 14.08
N ASN A 20 4.19 8.49 13.41
CA ASN A 20 5.67 8.52 13.49
C ASN A 20 6.30 9.22 12.28
N VAL A 21 5.93 10.49 12.06
CA VAL A 21 6.49 11.33 11.00
C VAL A 21 7.13 12.58 11.58
N VAL A 22 8.35 12.88 11.14
CA VAL A 22 9.13 14.01 11.65
C VAL A 22 9.28 15.05 10.54
N ASN A 23 9.03 16.33 10.86
CA ASN A 23 9.15 17.47 9.95
C ASN A 23 8.21 17.42 8.73
N TRP A 24 6.96 16.99 8.94
CA TRP A 24 5.90 17.05 7.92
C TRP A 24 4.88 18.14 8.26
N PRO A 25 4.42 18.94 7.27
CA PRO A 25 3.30 19.84 7.50
C PRO A 25 2.05 19.02 7.79
N MET A 26 1.26 19.45 8.78
CA MET A 26 0.09 18.69 9.27
C MET A 26 -0.88 18.28 8.15
N GLY A 27 -1.12 19.16 7.18
CA GLY A 27 -1.97 18.85 6.01
C GLY A 27 -1.48 17.65 5.20
N ARG A 28 -0.17 17.48 5.04
CA ARG A 28 0.42 16.33 4.34
C ARG A 28 0.28 15.04 5.15
N VAL A 29 0.40 15.13 6.48
CA VAL A 29 0.19 13.99 7.38
C VAL A 29 -1.26 13.51 7.29
N LEU A 30 -2.21 14.43 7.41
CA LEU A 30 -3.64 14.14 7.31
C LEU A 30 -4.00 13.57 5.94
N MET A 31 -3.53 14.17 4.85
CA MET A 31 -3.76 13.65 3.50
C MET A 31 -3.27 12.20 3.36
N SER A 32 -2.05 11.90 3.79
CA SER A 32 -1.47 10.55 3.71
C SER A 32 -2.22 9.54 4.59
N TYR A 33 -2.65 9.97 5.78
CA TYR A 33 -3.45 9.15 6.69
C TYR A 33 -4.84 8.84 6.09
N PHE A 34 -5.57 9.86 5.62
CA PHE A 34 -6.88 9.69 5.02
C PHE A 34 -6.83 8.88 3.72
N ALA A 35 -5.78 9.02 2.91
CA ALA A 35 -5.58 8.16 1.75
C ALA A 35 -5.48 6.67 2.15
N SER A 36 -4.79 6.36 3.25
CA SER A 36 -4.72 4.97 3.76
C SER A 36 -6.08 4.50 4.29
N VAL A 37 -6.81 5.35 5.01
CA VAL A 37 -8.16 5.04 5.51
C VAL A 37 -9.13 4.79 4.35
N TYR A 38 -9.12 5.63 3.32
CA TYR A 38 -9.93 5.49 2.12
C TYR A 38 -9.70 4.13 1.43
N VAL A 39 -8.44 3.78 1.17
CA VAL A 39 -8.07 2.49 0.57
C VAL A 39 -8.56 1.35 1.44
N ARG A 40 -8.35 1.43 2.75
CA ARG A 40 -8.75 0.42 3.73
C ARG A 40 -10.27 0.19 3.72
N MET A 41 -11.06 1.27 3.71
CA MET A 41 -12.53 1.19 3.70
C MET A 41 -13.07 0.51 2.44
N ILE A 42 -12.54 0.85 1.26
CA ILE A 42 -13.01 0.29 -0.01
C ILE A 42 -12.54 -1.15 -0.20
N THR A 43 -11.26 -1.40 0.05
CA THR A 43 -10.68 -2.72 -0.20
C THR A 43 -11.06 -3.75 0.86
N GLY A 44 -11.31 -3.30 2.10
CA GLY A 44 -11.52 -4.16 3.26
C GLY A 44 -10.21 -4.68 3.88
N MET A 45 -9.05 -4.20 3.41
CA MET A 45 -7.76 -4.58 3.97
C MET A 45 -7.67 -4.21 5.46
N LYS A 46 -6.96 -5.00 6.26
CA LYS A 46 -6.71 -4.71 7.69
C LYS A 46 -5.42 -3.89 7.93
N LEU A 47 -4.98 -3.12 6.94
CA LEU A 47 -3.74 -2.34 6.98
C LEU A 47 -4.01 -0.91 7.45
N ARG A 48 -3.16 -0.39 8.34
CA ARG A 48 -3.19 1.01 8.80
C ARG A 48 -2.46 1.95 7.83
N ASP A 49 -1.36 1.50 7.22
CA ASP A 49 -0.59 2.29 6.25
C ASP A 49 -0.58 1.63 4.86
N ALA A 50 -1.67 1.86 4.12
CA ALA A 50 -1.82 1.36 2.75
C ALA A 50 -0.90 2.10 1.75
N THR A 51 -0.46 3.32 2.06
CA THR A 51 0.37 4.15 1.17
C THR A 51 1.88 4.06 1.44
N ALA A 52 2.30 3.29 2.45
CA ALA A 52 3.73 3.06 2.72
C ALA A 52 4.45 2.34 1.57
N GLY A 53 5.55 2.91 1.10
CA GLY A 53 6.41 2.32 0.06
C GLY A 53 7.53 1.44 0.59
N PHE A 54 7.78 1.42 1.90
CA PHE A 54 8.80 0.55 2.50
C PHE A 54 8.18 -0.81 2.84
N VAL A 55 8.37 -1.79 1.97
CA VAL A 55 7.72 -3.11 2.06
C VAL A 55 8.73 -4.21 1.78
N CYS A 56 8.66 -5.29 2.56
CA CYS A 56 9.38 -6.53 2.32
C CYS A 56 8.38 -7.60 1.89
N TYR A 57 8.67 -8.29 0.78
CA TYR A 57 7.90 -9.42 0.28
C TYR A 57 8.75 -10.69 0.37
N ARG A 58 8.17 -11.80 0.83
CA ARG A 58 8.76 -13.12 0.59
C ARG A 58 8.64 -13.47 -0.88
N ARG A 59 9.63 -14.18 -1.41
CA ARG A 59 9.68 -14.66 -2.80
C ARG A 59 8.35 -15.31 -3.25
N ARG A 60 7.81 -16.21 -2.43
CA ARG A 60 6.53 -16.90 -2.72
C ARG A 60 5.35 -15.97 -2.99
N VAL A 61 5.32 -14.78 -2.39
CA VAL A 61 4.25 -13.80 -2.63
C VAL A 61 4.36 -13.22 -4.03
N LEU A 62 5.59 -12.94 -4.48
CA LEU A 62 5.83 -12.38 -5.80
C LEU A 62 5.64 -13.42 -6.91
N GLU A 63 5.94 -14.68 -6.64
CA GLU A 63 5.67 -15.79 -7.58
C GLU A 63 4.17 -16.03 -7.78
N GLU A 64 3.39 -15.85 -6.72
CA GLU A 64 1.93 -16.03 -6.74
C GLU A 64 1.18 -14.82 -7.32
N ILE A 65 1.80 -13.64 -7.34
CA ILE A 65 1.22 -12.45 -7.96
C ILE A 65 1.70 -12.38 -9.40
N ASN A 66 0.77 -12.42 -10.36
CA ASN A 66 1.11 -12.17 -11.76
C ASN A 66 1.53 -10.71 -11.95
N LEU A 67 2.85 -10.48 -11.98
CA LEU A 67 3.47 -9.16 -12.09
C LEU A 67 3.22 -8.52 -13.46
N ASP A 68 3.06 -9.31 -14.52
CA ASP A 68 2.79 -8.82 -15.88
C ASP A 68 1.38 -8.22 -16.02
N ARG A 69 0.47 -8.57 -15.10
CA ARG A 69 -0.92 -8.08 -15.05
C ARG A 69 -1.14 -6.95 -14.06
N ILE A 70 -0.06 -6.31 -13.63
CA ILE A 70 -0.15 -5.11 -12.80
C ILE A 70 -0.47 -3.93 -13.70
N LYS A 71 -1.60 -3.28 -13.45
CA LYS A 71 -2.13 -2.22 -14.31
C LYS A 71 -1.69 -0.84 -13.86
N PHE A 72 -1.47 -0.66 -12.56
CA PHE A 72 -1.19 0.64 -11.99
C PHE A 72 0.30 0.98 -12.05
N LYS A 73 0.61 2.22 -12.43
CA LYS A 73 1.96 2.78 -12.38
C LYS A 73 2.07 3.77 -11.20
N GLY A 74 3.29 4.04 -10.75
CA GLY A 74 3.53 5.03 -9.69
C GLY A 74 3.02 4.61 -8.31
N TYR A 75 2.29 5.48 -7.62
CA TYR A 75 1.84 5.22 -6.23
C TYR A 75 0.73 4.16 -6.14
N ALA A 76 -0.15 4.08 -7.15
CA ALA A 76 -1.25 3.13 -7.16
C ALA A 76 -0.77 1.67 -7.27
N PHE A 77 0.42 1.43 -7.83
CA PHE A 77 1.10 0.13 -7.84
C PHE A 77 1.24 -0.46 -6.43
N GLN A 78 1.63 0.36 -5.45
CA GLN A 78 1.85 -0.10 -4.08
C GLN A 78 0.55 -0.61 -3.45
N ILE A 79 -0.56 0.06 -3.76
CA ILE A 79 -1.88 -0.32 -3.29
C ILE A 79 -2.33 -1.61 -3.98
N GLU A 80 -2.14 -1.73 -5.30
CA GLU A 80 -2.46 -2.95 -6.05
C GLU A 80 -1.71 -4.17 -5.49
N MET A 81 -0.40 -4.06 -5.26
CA MET A 81 0.41 -5.15 -4.72
C MET A 81 -0.06 -5.60 -3.34
N LYS A 82 -0.32 -4.64 -2.43
CA LYS A 82 -0.85 -4.93 -1.10
C LYS A 82 -2.23 -5.58 -1.17
N PHE A 83 -3.09 -5.08 -2.07
CA PHE A 83 -4.43 -5.61 -2.27
C PHE A 83 -4.43 -7.04 -2.81
N LYS A 84 -3.63 -7.34 -3.85
CA LYS A 84 -3.48 -8.71 -4.38
C LYS A 84 -2.92 -9.66 -3.31
N THR A 85 -1.92 -9.21 -2.54
CA THR A 85 -1.38 -9.98 -1.41
C THR A 85 -2.44 -10.30 -0.36
N HIS A 86 -3.27 -9.30 -0.01
CA HIS A 86 -4.37 -9.46 0.93
C HIS A 86 -5.47 -10.38 0.39
N PHE A 87 -5.82 -10.23 -0.89
CA PHE A 87 -6.84 -11.03 -1.56
C PHE A 87 -6.46 -12.53 -1.60
N LYS A 88 -5.18 -12.84 -1.85
CA LYS A 88 -4.62 -14.20 -1.77
C LYS A 88 -4.43 -14.72 -0.34
N LYS A 89 -4.89 -13.98 0.68
CA LYS A 89 -4.88 -14.36 2.11
C LYS A 89 -3.49 -14.63 2.69
N PHE A 90 -2.44 -14.00 2.16
CA PHE A 90 -1.10 -14.07 2.73
C PHE A 90 -1.03 -13.44 4.13
N LYS A 91 -0.06 -13.87 4.95
CA LYS A 91 0.17 -13.32 6.30
C LYS A 91 0.87 -11.97 6.20
N ILE A 92 0.13 -10.90 6.43
CA ILE A 92 0.64 -9.53 6.34
C ILE A 92 0.84 -8.94 7.74
N VAL A 93 1.98 -8.29 7.97
CA VAL A 93 2.29 -7.59 9.23
C VAL A 93 2.72 -6.14 8.98
N GLU A 94 2.40 -5.26 9.92
CA GLU A 94 2.89 -3.89 9.94
C GLU A 94 3.95 -3.74 11.03
N VAL A 95 5.09 -3.12 10.68
CA VAL A 95 6.20 -2.84 11.58
C VAL A 95 6.29 -1.32 11.74
N PRO A 96 6.30 -0.77 12.96
CA PRO A 96 6.41 0.67 13.15
C PRO A 96 7.74 1.20 12.61
N ILE A 97 7.68 2.27 11.83
CA ILE A 97 8.87 3.00 11.37
C ILE A 97 8.74 4.48 11.68
N VAL A 98 9.87 5.15 11.88
CA VAL A 98 9.96 6.61 11.93
C VAL A 98 10.35 7.11 10.55
N PHE A 99 9.50 7.93 9.94
CA PHE A 99 9.76 8.49 8.63
C PHE A 99 10.21 9.95 8.75
N VAL A 100 11.47 10.19 8.39
CA VAL A 100 12.05 11.54 8.36
C VAL A 100 11.98 12.07 6.93
N ASN A 101 11.54 13.32 6.77
CA ASN A 101 11.44 13.93 5.45
C ASN A 101 12.83 14.09 4.79
N ARG A 102 12.92 13.84 3.48
CA ARG A 102 14.16 14.06 2.73
C ARG A 102 14.43 15.56 2.66
N GLN A 103 15.67 15.99 2.94
CA GLN A 103 16.04 17.41 2.95
C GLN A 103 16.21 18.02 1.55
N LEU A 104 16.35 17.20 0.49
CA LEU A 104 16.60 17.65 -0.89
C LEU A 104 15.75 16.89 -1.91
N GLY A 105 15.21 17.61 -2.89
CA GLY A 105 14.47 17.10 -4.05
C GLY A 105 13.01 17.56 -4.14
N THR A 106 12.50 17.74 -5.37
CA THR A 106 11.10 18.10 -5.64
C THR A 106 10.18 16.89 -5.60
N SER A 107 8.95 17.09 -5.12
CA SER A 107 7.90 16.07 -5.07
C SER A 107 7.57 15.56 -6.48
N LYS A 108 7.68 14.24 -6.70
CA LYS A 108 7.18 13.57 -7.91
C LYS A 108 5.65 13.32 -7.89
N MET A 109 4.93 13.79 -6.87
CA MET A 109 3.47 13.69 -6.81
C MET A 109 2.81 14.80 -7.64
N ASN A 110 1.99 14.40 -8.61
CA ASN A 110 1.09 15.25 -9.37
C ASN A 110 -0.37 14.88 -9.00
N SER A 111 -1.30 15.84 -9.01
CA SER A 111 -2.73 15.65 -8.74
C SER A 111 -3.38 14.63 -9.68
N SER A 112 -2.87 14.49 -10.90
CA SER A 112 -3.31 13.46 -11.86
C SER A 112 -3.10 12.02 -11.34
N ILE A 113 -1.98 11.75 -10.66
CA ILE A 113 -1.66 10.42 -10.08
C ILE A 113 -2.59 10.13 -8.88
N PHE A 114 -3.01 11.16 -8.16
CA PHE A 114 -3.95 11.02 -7.04
C PHE A 114 -5.33 10.58 -7.53
N GLY A 115 -5.85 11.19 -8.60
CA GLY A 115 -7.11 10.79 -9.21
C GLY A 115 -7.07 9.33 -9.69
N GLU A 116 -6.00 8.94 -10.38
CA GLU A 116 -5.81 7.56 -10.85
C GLU A 116 -5.81 6.55 -9.68
N ALA A 117 -5.17 6.88 -8.56
CA ALA A 117 -5.17 6.02 -7.38
C ALA A 117 -6.56 5.86 -6.77
N VAL A 118 -7.36 6.93 -6.69
CA VAL A 118 -8.72 6.89 -6.13
C VAL A 118 -9.63 6.02 -6.99
N PHE A 119 -9.71 6.29 -8.30
CA PHE A 119 -10.52 5.47 -9.22
C PHE A 119 -9.97 4.04 -9.34
N GLY A 120 -8.65 3.89 -9.33
CA GLY A 120 -7.98 2.60 -9.41
C GLY A 120 -8.34 1.66 -8.27
N VAL A 121 -8.44 2.19 -7.05
CA VAL A 121 -8.85 1.41 -5.87
C VAL A 121 -10.28 0.87 -6.00
N ILE A 122 -11.19 1.67 -6.53
CA ILE A 122 -12.58 1.24 -6.79
C ILE A 122 -12.59 0.15 -7.87
N GLN A 123 -11.88 0.34 -8.98
CA GLN A 123 -11.77 -0.66 -10.04
C GLN A 123 -11.14 -1.97 -9.55
N LEU A 124 -10.12 -1.90 -8.69
CA LEU A 124 -9.49 -3.07 -8.05
C LEU A 124 -10.52 -3.85 -7.23
N LYS A 125 -11.30 -3.16 -6.40
CA LYS A 125 -12.33 -3.80 -5.57
C LYS A 125 -13.40 -4.48 -6.42
N LEU A 126 -13.90 -3.80 -7.46
CA LEU A 126 -14.88 -4.38 -8.38
C LEU A 126 -14.31 -5.61 -9.11
N GLY A 127 -13.11 -5.50 -9.69
CA GLY A 127 -12.46 -6.61 -10.39
C GLY A 127 -12.20 -7.85 -9.51
N SER A 128 -11.97 -7.63 -8.21
CA SER A 128 -11.84 -8.68 -7.21
C SER A 128 -13.16 -9.39 -6.91
N ILE A 129 -14.28 -8.66 -6.85
CA ILE A 129 -15.63 -9.22 -6.64
C ILE A 129 -16.05 -10.09 -7.84
N PHE A 130 -15.75 -9.65 -9.06
CA PHE A 130 -16.11 -10.38 -10.28
C PHE A 130 -15.16 -11.54 -10.65
N LYS A 131 -14.26 -11.98 -9.75
CA LYS A 131 -13.23 -13.03 -10.00
C LYS A 131 -12.54 -12.89 -11.36
N SER A 132 -12.17 -11.66 -11.73
CA SER A 132 -11.49 -11.40 -13.01
C SER A 132 -10.18 -12.19 -13.11
N LYS A 133 -9.85 -12.70 -14.31
CA LYS A 133 -8.58 -13.40 -14.62
C LYS A 133 -7.32 -12.60 -14.25
N SER A 134 -7.44 -11.30 -13.94
CA SER A 134 -6.34 -10.44 -13.48
C SER A 134 -5.95 -10.64 -12.00
N PHE A 135 -6.79 -11.33 -11.22
CA PHE A 135 -6.63 -11.58 -9.78
C PHE A 135 -6.38 -13.05 -9.41
N ARG A 136 -6.56 -13.97 -10.36
CA ARG A 136 -6.15 -15.37 -10.23
C ARG A 136 -4.63 -15.47 -10.38
#